data_AF-A0AA86P303-F1
#
_entry.id   AF-A0AA86P303-F1
#
_cell.length_a   1.000
_cell.length_b   1.000
_cell.length_c   1.000
_cell.angle_alpha   90.00
_cell.angle_beta   90.00
_cell.angle_gamma   90.00
#
_symmetry.space_group_name_H-M   'P 1'
#
loop_
_entity.id
_entity.type
_entity.pdbx_description
1 polymer ?
#
loop_
_entity_poly.entity_id
_entity_poly.type
_entity_poly.pdbx_seq_one_letter_code
_entity_poly.pdbx_strand_id
1 'polypeptide(L)'
;MSSDWHLQVPQLLQQFLLRFYPGLSSEPAEVHRAFNDLKVPLRRGIFEFVASQLRTVTPADVKNYYHNTWVKQFSESPAPYRSEIQELVREVVVVRGEEVREAIQVFVARHPEKQFNLRQLQQVFNIAKYRTKAEDASEARTEGSEGFSVSIDQCLLFQTACGMQE
;
A
#
# COMPACT_ATOMS: atom_id res chain seq x y z
N MET A 1 18.19 -16.35 26.22
CA MET A 1 18.58 -14.99 25.76
C MET A 1 17.31 -14.32 25.26
N SER A 2 16.89 -13.22 25.89
CA SER A 2 15.61 -12.59 25.55
C SER A 2 15.65 -12.05 24.12
N SER A 3 14.67 -12.45 23.32
CA SER A 3 14.52 -12.17 21.89
C SER A 3 13.94 -10.77 21.61
N ASP A 4 14.27 -9.78 22.43
CA ASP A 4 13.67 -8.44 22.37
C ASP A 4 14.41 -7.51 21.41
N TRP A 5 14.91 -8.06 20.30
CA TRP A 5 15.62 -7.31 19.27
C TRP A 5 14.74 -6.21 18.67
N HIS A 6 13.43 -6.44 18.61
CA HIS A 6 12.43 -5.50 18.09
C HIS A 6 12.38 -4.18 18.90
N LEU A 7 12.70 -4.21 20.19
CA LEU A 7 12.78 -3.02 21.03
C LEU A 7 13.97 -2.12 20.69
N GLN A 8 14.99 -2.67 20.01
CA GLN A 8 16.23 -1.97 19.64
C GLN A 8 16.19 -1.40 18.20
N VAL A 9 15.29 -1.93 17.36
CA VAL A 9 15.17 -1.49 15.96
C VAL A 9 14.92 0.02 15.83
N PRO A 10 14.00 0.65 16.59
CA PRO A 10 13.78 2.09 16.51
C PRO A 10 15.05 2.92 16.71
N GLN A 11 15.83 2.62 17.75
CA GLN A 11 17.03 3.37 18.09
C GLN A 11 18.14 3.13 17.06
N LEU A 12 18.29 1.89 16.57
CA LEU A 12 19.29 1.57 15.54
C LEU A 12 18.95 2.22 14.19
N LEU A 13 17.67 2.30 13.83
CA LEU A 13 17.21 3.06 12.66
C LEU A 13 17.54 4.55 12.81
N GLN A 14 17.21 5.15 13.95
CA GLN A 14 17.52 6.55 14.23
C GLN A 14 19.04 6.80 14.16
N GLN A 15 19.85 5.94 14.77
CA GLN A 15 21.31 6.06 14.78
C GLN A 15 21.89 6.07 13.36
N PHE A 16 21.35 5.25 12.45
CA PHE A 16 21.75 5.28 11.05
C PHE A 16 21.33 6.59 10.38
N LEU A 17 20.09 7.03 10.62
CA LEU A 17 19.52 8.23 10.01
C LEU A 17 20.19 9.53 10.46
N LEU A 18 20.73 9.59 11.68
CA LEU A 18 21.49 10.74 12.18
C LEU A 18 22.72 11.10 11.33
N ARG A 19 23.21 10.16 10.49
CA ARG A 19 24.28 10.43 9.52
C ARG A 19 23.84 11.34 8.37
N PHE A 20 22.54 11.39 8.09
CA PHE A 20 21.94 12.18 7.00
C PHE A 20 21.10 13.34 7.53
N TYR A 21 20.54 13.21 8.73
CA TYR A 21 19.68 14.18 9.37
C TYR A 21 20.21 14.51 10.78
N PRO A 22 21.23 15.38 10.90
CA PRO A 22 21.73 15.80 12.20
C PRO A 22 20.61 16.44 13.03
N GLY A 23 20.42 15.98 14.26
CA GLY A 23 19.37 16.47 15.15
C GLY A 23 18.00 15.78 15.01
N LEU A 24 17.89 14.70 14.24
CA LEU A 24 16.67 13.89 14.17
C LEU A 24 16.26 13.40 15.58
N SER A 25 15.03 13.68 16.02
CA SER A 25 14.57 13.22 17.32
C SER A 25 14.30 11.71 17.34
N SER A 26 14.13 11.16 18.55
CA SER A 26 13.83 9.75 18.77
C SER A 26 12.36 9.39 18.60
N GLU A 27 11.51 10.35 18.21
CA GLU A 27 10.10 10.10 18.02
C GLU A 27 9.87 9.18 16.80
N PRO A 28 9.14 8.05 16.95
CA PRO A 28 8.94 7.09 15.86
C PRO A 28 8.37 7.68 14.57
N ALA A 29 7.49 8.68 14.67
CA ALA A 29 6.91 9.36 13.51
C ALA A 29 7.96 10.14 12.71
N GLU A 30 8.89 10.82 13.39
CA GLU A 30 10.00 11.54 12.74
C GLU A 30 11.01 10.56 12.12
N VAL A 31 11.35 9.48 12.82
CA VAL A 31 12.23 8.43 12.29
C VAL A 31 11.60 7.77 11.04
N HIS A 32 10.28 7.51 11.08
CA HIS A 32 9.54 6.98 9.93
C HIS A 32 9.57 7.94 8.73
N ARG A 33 9.36 9.24 8.97
CA ARG A 33 9.42 10.28 7.93
C ARG A 33 10.82 10.36 7.31
N ALA A 34 11.85 10.51 8.13
CA ALA A 34 13.23 10.58 7.68
C ALA A 34 13.67 9.32 6.89
N PHE A 35 13.19 8.14 7.30
CA PHE A 35 13.39 6.91 6.55
C PHE A 35 12.77 6.98 5.14
N ASN A 36 11.54 7.48 5.01
CA ASN A 36 10.85 7.54 3.72
C ASN A 36 11.47 8.56 2.76
N ASP A 37 12.08 9.62 3.30
CA ASP A 37 12.80 10.65 2.53
C ASP A 37 14.13 10.14 1.94
N LEU A 38 14.65 9.00 2.45
CA LEU A 38 15.86 8.40 1.89
C LEU A 38 15.66 7.84 0.48
N LYS A 39 16.69 8.02 -0.35
CA LYS A 39 16.80 7.34 -1.66
C LYS A 39 16.73 5.81 -1.49
N VAL A 40 16.12 5.13 -2.46
CA VAL A 40 15.88 3.67 -2.43
C VAL A 40 17.13 2.84 -2.10
N PRO A 41 18.33 3.10 -2.66
CA PRO A 41 19.53 2.34 -2.30
C PRO A 41 19.90 2.42 -0.81
N LEU A 42 19.77 3.61 -0.20
CA LEU A 42 20.07 3.83 1.21
C LEU A 42 19.08 3.11 2.13
N ARG A 43 17.80 3.07 1.73
CA ARG A 43 16.76 2.29 2.45
C ARG A 43 16.99 0.79 2.44
N ARG A 44 17.77 0.24 1.49
CA ARG A 44 18.17 -1.18 1.53
C ARG A 44 19.31 -1.38 2.54
N GLY A 45 20.33 -0.54 2.47
CA GLY A 45 21.50 -0.62 3.35
C GLY A 45 21.18 -0.42 4.84
N ILE A 46 20.13 0.32 5.18
CA ILE A 46 19.74 0.51 6.60
C ILE A 46 19.28 -0.79 7.27
N PHE A 47 18.57 -1.68 6.55
CA PHE A 47 18.14 -2.94 7.13
C PHE A 47 19.31 -3.91 7.32
N GLU A 48 20.27 -3.89 6.39
CA GLU A 48 21.53 -4.61 6.52
C GLU A 48 22.34 -4.09 7.72
N PHE A 49 22.42 -2.76 7.87
CA PHE A 49 23.07 -2.14 9.02
C PHE A 49 22.42 -2.59 10.33
N VAL A 50 21.10 -2.44 10.49
CA VAL A 50 20.41 -2.80 11.74
C VAL A 50 20.56 -4.28 12.04
N ALA A 51 20.41 -5.16 11.05
CA ALA A 51 20.61 -6.60 11.25
C ALA A 51 22.05 -6.95 11.65
N SER A 52 23.06 -6.25 11.11
CA SER A 52 24.46 -6.47 11.52
C SER A 52 24.73 -6.15 13.00
N GLN A 53 23.94 -5.26 13.59
CA GLN A 53 24.03 -4.93 15.02
C GLN A 53 23.26 -5.94 15.89
N LEU A 54 22.25 -6.60 15.31
CA LEU A 54 21.38 -7.56 15.99
C LEU A 54 21.80 -8.98 15.61
N ARG A 55 22.70 -9.58 16.40
CA ARG A 55 23.39 -10.87 16.11
C ARG A 55 22.51 -12.07 15.71
N THR A 56 21.19 -12.02 15.92
CA THR A 56 20.27 -13.15 15.77
C THR A 56 19.21 -12.97 14.70
N VAL A 57 19.22 -11.87 13.93
CA VAL A 57 18.16 -11.59 12.95
C VAL A 57 18.71 -11.27 11.57
N THR A 58 17.90 -11.54 10.56
CA THR A 58 18.25 -11.22 9.17
C THR A 58 17.76 -9.81 8.80
N PRO A 59 18.32 -9.18 7.74
CA PRO A 59 17.78 -7.93 7.20
C PRO A 59 16.31 -8.03 6.80
N ALA A 60 15.86 -9.22 6.37
CA ALA A 60 14.46 -9.47 6.03
C ALA A 60 13.55 -9.37 7.25
N ASP A 61 13.98 -9.89 8.41
CA ASP A 61 13.21 -9.83 9.66
C ASP A 61 13.03 -8.38 10.12
N VAL A 62 14.10 -7.58 10.09
CA VAL A 62 14.05 -6.15 10.44
C VAL A 62 13.12 -5.39 9.51
N LYS A 63 13.21 -5.64 8.19
CA LYS A 63 12.33 -5.04 7.19
C LYS A 63 10.87 -5.43 7.42
N ASN A 64 10.59 -6.70 7.71
CA ASN A 64 9.25 -7.19 7.96
C ASN A 64 8.66 -6.57 9.23
N TYR A 65 9.44 -6.48 10.30
CA TYR A 65 9.06 -5.76 11.51
C TYR A 65 8.73 -4.30 11.22
N TYR A 66 9.63 -3.57 10.53
CA TYR A 66 9.40 -2.18 10.16
C TYR A 66 8.09 -1.98 9.40
N HIS A 67 7.81 -2.82 8.39
CA HIS A 67 6.57 -2.72 7.61
C HIS A 67 5.33 -3.10 8.43
N ASN A 68 5.41 -4.10 9.29
CA ASN A 68 4.26 -4.55 10.08
C ASN A 68 3.92 -3.61 11.23
N THR A 69 4.92 -2.92 11.78
CA THR A 69 4.71 -2.00 12.91
C THR A 69 4.50 -0.58 12.40
N TRP A 70 5.48 0.00 11.73
CA TRP A 70 5.48 1.45 11.47
C TRP A 70 4.65 1.84 10.25
N VAL A 71 4.76 1.11 9.14
CA VAL A 71 3.95 1.44 7.96
C VAL A 71 2.46 1.33 8.29
N LYS A 72 2.04 0.33 9.06
CA LYS A 72 0.63 0.20 9.48
C LYS A 72 0.19 1.26 10.49
N GLN A 73 1.10 1.74 11.34
CA GLN A 73 0.80 2.76 12.35
C GLN A 73 0.75 4.18 11.78
N PHE A 74 1.63 4.50 10.83
CA PHE A 74 1.80 5.87 10.34
C PHE A 74 1.16 6.10 8.96
N SER A 75 0.74 5.05 8.24
CA SER A 75 0.00 5.21 6.99
C SER A 75 -1.51 5.11 7.19
N GLU A 76 -2.24 6.03 6.59
CA GLU A 76 -3.69 6.02 6.47
C GLU A 76 -4.14 4.92 5.49
N SER A 77 -5.27 4.29 5.82
CA SER A 77 -5.86 3.28 4.94
C SER A 77 -6.55 3.95 3.75
N PRO A 78 -6.38 3.44 2.51
CA PRO A 78 -7.12 3.94 1.36
C PRO A 78 -8.57 3.45 1.31
N ALA A 79 -8.97 2.50 2.18
CA ALA A 79 -10.30 1.88 2.14
C ALA A 79 -11.47 2.86 2.31
N PRO A 80 -11.41 3.90 3.16
CA PRO A 80 -12.48 4.89 3.27
C PRO A 80 -12.67 5.75 2.01
N TYR A 81 -11.64 5.84 1.14
CA TYR A 81 -11.62 6.71 -0.03
C TYR A 81 -11.98 5.97 -1.33
N ARG A 82 -12.58 4.78 -1.25
CA ARG A 82 -12.85 3.93 -2.44
C ARG A 82 -13.62 4.65 -3.54
N SER A 83 -14.70 5.37 -3.19
CA SER A 83 -15.53 6.09 -4.17
C SER A 83 -14.73 7.20 -4.87
N GLU A 84 -13.99 8.01 -4.11
CA GLU A 84 -13.11 9.05 -4.67
C GLU A 84 -12.03 8.45 -5.59
N ILE A 85 -11.42 7.32 -5.19
CA ILE A 85 -10.43 6.62 -6.01
C ILE A 85 -11.06 6.14 -7.33
N GLN A 86 -12.28 5.59 -7.29
CA GLN A 86 -13.00 5.16 -8.49
C GLN A 86 -13.30 6.34 -9.43
N GLU A 87 -13.74 7.47 -8.88
CA GLU A 87 -13.98 8.71 -9.64
C GLU A 87 -12.71 9.22 -10.30
N LEU A 88 -11.60 9.29 -9.56
CA LEU A 88 -10.30 9.72 -10.10
C LEU A 88 -9.80 8.79 -11.20
N VAL A 89 -9.98 7.47 -11.05
CA VAL A 89 -9.62 6.52 -12.08
C VAL A 89 -10.47 6.73 -13.34
N ARG A 90 -11.78 6.93 -13.19
CA ARG A 90 -12.67 7.19 -14.33
C ARG A 90 -12.26 8.50 -15.04
N GLU A 91 -12.09 9.59 -14.31
CA GLU A 91 -11.77 10.91 -14.87
C GLU A 91 -10.36 10.94 -15.49
N VAL A 92 -9.34 10.53 -14.75
CA VAL A 92 -7.94 10.73 -15.15
C VAL A 92 -7.45 9.60 -16.07
N VAL A 93 -7.79 8.35 -15.75
CA VAL A 93 -7.24 7.21 -16.48
C VAL A 93 -8.12 6.79 -17.66
N VAL A 94 -9.44 6.79 -17.49
CA VAL A 94 -10.37 6.35 -18.56
C VAL A 94 -10.69 7.50 -19.52
N VAL A 95 -11.17 8.63 -19.01
CA VAL A 95 -11.60 9.77 -19.85
C VAL A 95 -10.39 10.50 -20.44
N ARG A 96 -9.40 10.87 -19.61
CA ARG A 96 -8.20 11.58 -20.09
C ARG A 96 -7.11 10.68 -20.68
N GLY A 97 -7.21 9.37 -20.47
CA GLY A 97 -6.23 8.40 -21.00
C GLY A 97 -4.86 8.43 -20.30
N GLU A 98 -4.76 9.00 -19.11
CA GLU A 98 -3.48 9.14 -18.40
C GLU A 98 -3.10 7.87 -17.62
N GLU A 99 -1.86 7.85 -17.11
CA GLU A 99 -1.38 6.76 -16.27
C GLU A 99 -2.00 6.81 -14.86
N VAL A 100 -2.09 5.64 -14.22
CA VAL A 100 -2.55 5.54 -12.82
C VAL A 100 -1.72 6.40 -11.86
N ARG A 101 -0.44 6.61 -12.20
CA ARG A 101 0.46 7.44 -11.42
C ARG A 101 -0.03 8.89 -11.30
N GLU A 102 -0.66 9.44 -12.34
CA GLU A 102 -1.20 10.81 -12.31
C GLU A 102 -2.42 10.90 -11.40
N ALA A 103 -3.33 9.93 -11.48
CA ALA A 103 -4.48 9.86 -10.57
C ALA A 103 -4.05 9.76 -9.09
N ILE A 104 -2.97 9.02 -8.79
CA ILE A 104 -2.39 8.94 -7.44
C ILE A 104 -1.81 10.29 -7.00
N GLN A 105 -1.11 11.01 -7.89
CA GLN A 105 -0.58 12.34 -7.57
C GLN A 105 -1.70 13.31 -7.23
N VAL A 106 -2.79 13.31 -8.00
CA VAL A 106 -3.98 14.12 -7.71
C VAL A 106 -4.58 13.74 -6.36
N PHE A 107 -4.74 12.44 -6.07
CA PHE A 107 -5.26 11.96 -4.79
C PHE A 107 -4.40 12.44 -3.61
N VAL A 108 -3.09 12.25 -3.67
CA VAL A 108 -2.18 12.68 -2.59
C VAL A 108 -2.17 14.20 -2.43
N ALA A 109 -2.28 14.96 -3.53
CA ALA A 109 -2.36 16.42 -3.47
C ALA A 109 -3.67 16.92 -2.83
N ARG A 110 -4.76 16.15 -2.89
CA ARG A 110 -6.05 16.47 -2.23
C ARG A 110 -6.05 16.21 -0.73
N HIS A 111 -5.15 15.34 -0.25
CA HIS A 111 -5.06 14.91 1.15
C HIS A 111 -3.66 15.19 1.73
N PRO A 112 -3.17 16.45 1.72
CA PRO A 112 -1.79 16.78 2.10
C PRO A 112 -1.47 16.48 3.56
N GLU A 113 -2.48 16.42 4.43
CA GLU A 113 -2.35 16.10 5.85
C GLU A 113 -2.26 14.58 6.11
N LYS A 114 -2.56 13.76 5.12
CA LYS A 114 -2.57 12.30 5.23
C LYS A 114 -1.27 11.72 4.67
N GLN A 115 -0.76 10.70 5.37
CA GLN A 115 0.34 9.89 4.86
C GLN A 115 -0.22 8.58 4.34
N PHE A 116 -0.08 8.31 3.06
CA PHE A 116 -0.51 7.04 2.48
C PHE A 116 0.69 6.16 2.10
N ASN A 117 0.51 4.85 2.23
CA ASN A 117 1.45 3.92 1.64
C ASN A 117 1.26 3.89 0.11
N LEU A 118 2.22 4.46 -0.64
CA LEU A 118 2.14 4.55 -2.11
C LEU A 118 2.00 3.20 -2.80
N ARG A 119 2.57 2.12 -2.26
CA ARG A 119 2.42 0.78 -2.84
C ARG A 119 1.00 0.26 -2.68
N GLN A 120 0.38 0.47 -1.52
CA GLN A 120 -1.02 0.10 -1.30
C GLN A 120 -1.95 0.95 -2.17
N LEU A 121 -1.72 2.27 -2.27
CA LEU A 121 -2.47 3.13 -3.19
C LEU A 121 -2.37 2.62 -4.63
N GLN A 122 -1.17 2.33 -5.12
CA GLN A 122 -0.97 1.80 -6.47
C GLN A 122 -1.77 0.52 -6.73
N GLN A 123 -1.83 -0.39 -5.75
CA GLN A 123 -2.62 -1.62 -5.86
C GLN A 123 -4.12 -1.32 -5.93
N VAL A 124 -4.63 -0.45 -5.04
CA VAL A 124 -6.05 -0.10 -5.00
C VAL A 124 -6.49 0.61 -6.28
N PHE A 125 -5.70 1.58 -6.77
CA PHE A 125 -5.99 2.27 -8.03
C PHE A 125 -5.95 1.33 -9.24
N ASN A 126 -4.99 0.39 -9.30
CA ASN A 126 -4.96 -0.60 -10.37
C ASN A 126 -6.21 -1.49 -10.35
N ILE A 127 -6.63 -1.97 -9.17
CA ILE A 127 -7.86 -2.75 -9.02
C ILE A 127 -9.08 -1.94 -9.48
N ALA A 128 -9.18 -0.67 -9.09
CA ALA A 128 -10.25 0.22 -9.52
C ALA A 128 -10.27 0.39 -11.05
N LYS A 129 -9.10 0.62 -11.68
CA LYS A 129 -8.96 0.71 -13.15
C LYS A 129 -9.48 -0.53 -13.87
N TYR A 130 -9.17 -1.72 -13.37
CA TYR A 130 -9.66 -2.96 -13.98
C TYR A 130 -11.18 -3.09 -13.86
N ARG A 131 -11.77 -2.66 -12.74
CA ARG A 131 -13.23 -2.72 -12.52
C ARG A 131 -13.99 -1.73 -13.41
N THR A 132 -13.55 -0.48 -13.49
CA THR A 132 -14.20 0.53 -14.33
C THR A 132 -14.21 0.12 -15.80
N LYS A 133 -13.10 -0.42 -16.32
CA LYS A 133 -13.06 -0.93 -17.70
C LYS A 133 -14.00 -2.10 -17.96
N ALA A 134 -14.26 -2.93 -16.94
CA ALA A 134 -15.18 -4.06 -17.07
C ALA A 134 -16.64 -3.60 -17.07
N GLU A 135 -16.96 -2.59 -16.25
CA GLU A 135 -18.29 -1.96 -16.21
C GLU A 135 -18.63 -1.30 -17.55
N ASP A 136 -17.73 -0.46 -18.09
CA ASP A 136 -17.93 0.21 -19.39
C ASP A 136 -18.11 -0.81 -20.53
N ALA A 137 -17.39 -1.94 -20.48
CA ALA A 137 -17.52 -3.03 -21.46
C ALA A 137 -18.84 -3.82 -21.32
N SER A 138 -19.43 -3.85 -20.12
CA SER A 138 -20.72 -4.49 -19.88
C SER A 138 -21.88 -3.59 -20.30
N GLU A 139 -21.80 -2.28 -20.04
CA GLU A 139 -22.79 -1.29 -20.47
C GLU A 139 -22.87 -1.24 -22.00
N ALA A 140 -21.73 -1.23 -22.70
CA ALA A 140 -21.68 -1.27 -24.16
C ALA A 140 -22.31 -2.53 -24.79
N ARG A 141 -22.47 -3.63 -24.04
CA ARG A 141 -23.17 -4.83 -24.53
C ARG A 141 -24.69 -4.75 -24.35
N THR A 142 -25.16 -3.97 -23.38
CA THR A 142 -26.57 -3.91 -23.03
C THR A 142 -27.38 -3.05 -24.01
N GLU A 143 -26.72 -2.14 -24.73
CA GLU A 143 -27.36 -1.31 -25.76
C GLU A 143 -27.64 -2.05 -27.09
N GLY A 144 -27.26 -3.33 -27.23
CA GLY A 144 -27.44 -4.11 -28.46
C GLY A 144 -28.12 -5.46 -28.31
N SER A 145 -28.50 -5.89 -27.10
CA SER A 145 -29.10 -7.22 -26.88
C SER A 145 -30.35 -7.15 -26.01
N GLU A 146 -31.51 -7.07 -26.66
CA GLU A 146 -32.74 -7.63 -26.09
C GLU A 146 -32.57 -9.16 -26.03
N GLY A 147 -32.17 -9.69 -24.88
CA GLY A 147 -32.21 -11.13 -24.65
C GLY A 147 -31.08 -11.63 -23.75
N PHE A 148 -31.48 -12.06 -22.56
CA PHE A 148 -30.69 -12.84 -21.61
C PHE A 148 -29.72 -12.07 -20.70
N SER A 149 -30.25 -11.56 -19.57
CA SER A 149 -29.45 -11.21 -18.40
C SER A 149 -29.36 -12.42 -17.45
N VAL A 150 -28.15 -12.91 -17.18
CA VAL A 150 -27.90 -13.83 -16.05
C VAL A 150 -27.25 -12.99 -14.95
N SER A 151 -27.87 -12.91 -13.77
CA SER A 151 -27.27 -12.19 -12.64
C SER A 151 -26.10 -12.99 -12.07
N ILE A 152 -24.99 -12.32 -11.81
CA ILE A 152 -23.77 -12.93 -11.24
C ILE A 152 -24.01 -13.45 -9.82
N ASP A 153 -25.05 -12.98 -9.12
CA ASP A 153 -25.46 -13.50 -7.82
C ASP A 153 -25.86 -14.99 -7.88
N GLN A 154 -26.20 -15.53 -9.06
CA GLN A 154 -26.43 -16.96 -9.24
C GLN A 154 -25.16 -17.79 -9.44
N CYS A 155 -24.00 -17.17 -9.71
CA CYS A 155 -22.72 -17.89 -9.86
C CYS A 155 -21.96 -18.11 -8.55
N LEU A 156 -22.28 -17.39 -7.47
CA LEU A 156 -21.56 -17.51 -6.19
C LEU A 156 -22.05 -18.64 -5.28
N LEU A 157 -23.09 -19.38 -5.65
CA LEU A 157 -23.59 -20.52 -4.86
C LEU A 157 -22.81 -21.84 -5.06
N PHE A 158 -21.82 -21.90 -5.97
CA PHE A 158 -21.08 -23.15 -6.23
C PHE A 158 -19.75 -23.31 -5.47
N GLN A 159 -19.29 -22.33 -4.69
CA GLN A 159 -18.06 -22.47 -3.90
C GLN A 159 -18.29 -22.86 -2.43
N THR A 160 -19.53 -22.84 -1.95
CA THR A 160 -19.86 -23.24 -0.56
C THR A 160 -20.18 -24.73 -0.40
N ALA A 161 -20.12 -25.53 -1.46
CA ALA A 161 -20.49 -26.96 -1.43
C ALA A 161 -19.31 -27.95 -1.49
N CYS A 162 -18.06 -27.49 -1.50
CA CYS A 162 -16.89 -28.38 -1.40
C CYS A 162 -16.11 -28.14 -0.11
N GLY A 163 -16.79 -28.42 1.00
CA GLY A 163 -16.16 -28.59 2.29
C GLY A 163 -16.98 -29.54 3.13
N MET A 164 -16.88 -30.85 2.87
CA MET A 164 -17.15 -31.92 3.84
C MET A 164 -16.63 -33.27 3.31
N GLN A 165 -15.61 -33.80 3.99
CA GLN A 165 -15.40 -35.20 4.42
C GLN A 165 -13.96 -35.25 4.94
N GLU A 166 -13.80 -34.94 6.23
CA GLU A 166 -13.58 -35.87 7.35
C GLU A 166 -12.13 -36.37 7.42
#